data_AF-A0A822F829-F1
#
_entry.id   AF-A0A822F829-F1
#
_cell.length_a   1.000
_cell.length_b   1.000
_cell.length_c   1.000
_cell.angle_alpha   90.00
_cell.angle_beta   90.00
_cell.angle_gamma   90.00
#
_symmetry.space_group_name_H-M   'P 1'
#
loop_
_entity.id
_entity.type
_entity.pdbx_description
1 polymer ?
#
loop_
_entity_poly.entity_id
_entity_poly.type
_entity_poly.pdbx_seq_one_letter_code
_entity_poly.pdbx_strand_id
1 'polypeptide(L)'
;MLSNGRKYIIPCQSRFSCKSINEIATEEYKTISSTIKKSLDSNQMSTKDDRAIRAFSELEQMIHQLYTKPLSPKLYRRARRENKNVKRLQKLLHRHPDVIVRRVDKGEGFYFGNKSTLASKTEEYMDQTEAYEQVIDGQCPLADILHTTIAVLDYLLKKKAITK
;
A
#
# COMPACT_ATOMS: atom_id res chain seq x y z
N MET A 1 21.74 8.63 0.71
CA MET A 1 22.01 8.54 -0.75
C MET A 1 21.03 7.54 -1.37
N LEU A 2 19.96 8.02 -2.01
CA LEU A 2 18.87 7.23 -2.62
C LEU A 2 19.03 7.14 -4.16
N SER A 3 20.26 7.03 -4.66
CA SER A 3 20.56 7.18 -6.09
C SER A 3 20.35 5.91 -6.93
N ASN A 4 20.25 4.73 -6.32
CA ASN A 4 20.19 3.44 -7.03
C ASN A 4 19.00 2.53 -6.63
N GLY A 5 17.89 3.11 -6.16
CA GLY A 5 16.65 2.34 -6.00
C GLY A 5 16.11 1.90 -7.36
N ARG A 6 15.53 0.68 -7.45
CA ARG A 6 14.71 0.29 -8.62
C ARG A 6 13.73 1.42 -8.86
N LYS A 7 13.86 2.14 -9.99
CA LYS A 7 12.87 3.14 -10.40
C LYS A 7 11.55 2.41 -10.45
N TYR A 8 10.70 2.62 -9.45
CA TYR A 8 9.36 2.09 -9.42
C TYR A 8 8.62 2.84 -10.53
N ILE A 9 8.68 2.29 -11.74
CA ILE A 9 7.85 2.74 -12.84
C ILE A 9 6.47 2.31 -12.41
N ILE A 10 5.65 3.27 -11.94
CA ILE A 10 4.23 3.05 -11.71
C ILE A 10 3.75 2.32 -12.97
N PRO A 11 3.33 1.04 -12.87
CA PRO A 11 2.91 0.32 -14.06
C PRO A 11 1.84 1.17 -14.71
N CYS A 12 1.80 1.21 -16.05
CA CYS A 12 0.87 2.01 -16.85
C CYS A 12 -0.61 1.60 -16.67
N GLN A 13 -1.04 1.29 -15.44
CA GLN A 13 -2.39 0.98 -15.01
C GLN A 13 -3.36 2.06 -15.44
N SER A 14 -2.91 3.31 -15.53
CA SER A 14 -3.73 4.42 -16.01
C SER A 14 -4.29 4.17 -17.42
N ARG A 15 -3.45 3.73 -18.36
CA ARG A 15 -3.87 3.44 -19.75
C ARG A 15 -4.63 2.11 -19.92
N PHE A 16 -4.73 1.32 -18.86
CA PHE A 16 -5.54 0.09 -18.84
C PHE A 16 -6.77 0.20 -17.94
N SER A 17 -6.97 1.37 -17.32
CA SER A 17 -8.22 1.73 -16.67
C SER A 17 -9.25 2.16 -17.72
N CYS A 18 -10.54 2.06 -17.39
CA CYS A 18 -11.62 2.58 -18.23
C CYS A 18 -11.75 4.11 -18.15
N LYS A 19 -10.89 4.79 -17.37
CA LYS A 19 -10.89 6.24 -17.18
C LYS A 19 -10.07 6.94 -18.24
N SER A 20 -10.42 8.18 -18.56
CA SER A 20 -9.62 8.99 -19.46
C SER A 20 -8.28 9.37 -18.82
N ILE A 21 -7.24 9.59 -19.63
CA ILE A 21 -5.91 10.02 -19.12
C ILE A 21 -6.03 11.31 -18.29
N ASN A 22 -6.93 12.21 -18.69
CA ASN A 22 -7.20 13.44 -17.97
C ASN A 22 -7.85 13.18 -16.61
N GLU A 23 -8.87 12.31 -16.54
CA GLU A 23 -9.48 11.92 -15.26
C GLU A 23 -8.46 11.38 -14.28
N ILE A 24 -7.55 10.53 -14.76
CA ILE A 24 -6.53 9.91 -13.91
C ILE A 24 -5.52 10.95 -13.43
N ALA A 25 -5.06 11.83 -14.31
CA ALA A 25 -4.15 12.91 -13.94
C ALA A 25 -4.79 13.85 -12.90
N THR A 26 -6.08 14.17 -13.06
CA THR A 26 -6.83 15.00 -12.12
C THR A 26 -7.03 14.31 -10.76
N GLU A 27 -7.37 13.01 -10.74
CA GLU A 27 -7.49 12.23 -9.50
C GLU A 27 -6.15 12.13 -8.76
N GLU A 28 -5.07 11.87 -9.49
CA GLU A 28 -3.72 11.78 -8.93
C GLU A 28 -3.29 13.15 -8.35
N TYR A 29 -3.50 14.24 -9.09
CA TYR A 29 -3.23 15.58 -8.60
C TYR A 29 -4.04 15.91 -7.35
N LYS A 30 -5.34 15.60 -7.30
CA LYS A 30 -6.17 15.80 -6.10
C LYS A 30 -5.63 15.02 -4.90
N THR A 31 -5.21 13.78 -5.11
CA THR A 31 -4.67 12.92 -4.05
C THR A 31 -3.34 13.48 -3.51
N ILE A 32 -2.40 13.82 -4.39
CA ILE A 32 -1.10 14.37 -4.00
C ILE A 32 -1.28 15.75 -3.35
N SER A 33 -2.02 16.66 -3.99
CA SER A 33 -2.24 18.01 -3.49
C SER A 33 -2.94 18.02 -2.14
N SER A 34 -3.94 17.15 -1.92
CA SER A 34 -4.60 17.04 -0.61
C SER A 34 -3.67 16.53 0.48
N THR A 35 -2.78 15.59 0.15
CA THR A 35 -1.78 15.07 1.10
C THR A 35 -0.77 16.14 1.48
N ILE A 36 -0.27 16.89 0.50
CA ILE A 36 0.67 18.00 0.74
C ILE A 36 -0.02 19.11 1.54
N LYS A 37 -1.23 19.52 1.17
CA LYS A 37 -1.99 20.56 1.91
C LYS A 37 -2.22 20.16 3.36
N LYS A 38 -2.68 18.93 3.63
CA LYS A 38 -2.82 18.41 4.99
C LYS A 38 -1.51 18.45 5.78
N SER A 39 -0.40 18.12 5.14
CA SER A 39 0.93 18.20 5.77
C SER A 39 1.32 19.65 6.09
N LEU A 40 1.11 20.58 5.15
CA LEU A 40 1.39 22.01 5.35
C LEU A 40 0.51 22.61 6.45
N ASP A 41 -0.79 22.29 6.46
CA ASP A 41 -1.74 22.73 7.49
C ASP A 41 -1.31 22.23 8.88
N SER A 42 -0.86 20.97 8.97
CA SER A 42 -0.33 20.38 10.21
C SER A 42 0.93 21.09 10.71
N ASN A 43 1.67 21.74 9.82
CA ASN A 43 2.86 22.55 10.13
C ASN A 43 2.55 24.06 10.17
N GLN A 44 1.27 24.45 10.21
CA GLN A 44 0.82 25.85 10.26
C GLN A 44 1.34 26.72 9.09
N MET A 45 1.61 26.09 7.95
CA MET A 45 2.07 26.78 6.75
C MET A 45 0.88 27.22 5.89
N SER A 46 0.83 28.49 5.49
CA SER A 46 -0.22 28.98 4.60
C SER A 46 -0.07 28.40 3.20
N THR A 47 -1.16 27.86 2.65
CA THR A 47 -1.24 27.43 1.24
C THR A 47 -1.93 28.47 0.36
N LYS A 48 -2.23 29.66 0.91
CA LYS A 48 -2.99 30.73 0.24
C LYS A 48 -2.11 31.84 -0.33
N ASP A 49 -0.80 31.77 -0.10
CA ASP A 49 0.13 32.76 -0.67
C ASP A 49 0.37 32.51 -2.17
N ASP A 50 0.74 33.56 -2.89
CA ASP A 50 0.99 33.50 -4.34
C ASP A 50 2.09 32.49 -4.70
N ARG A 51 2.97 32.17 -3.75
CA ARG A 51 4.01 31.16 -3.92
C ARG A 51 3.42 29.75 -3.91
N ALA A 52 2.60 29.40 -2.92
CA ALA A 52 1.95 28.09 -2.88
C ALA A 52 0.99 27.92 -4.06
N ILE A 53 0.21 28.96 -4.42
CA ILE A 53 -0.69 28.91 -5.57
C ILE A 53 0.08 28.57 -6.86
N ARG A 54 1.20 29.26 -7.11
CA ARG A 54 2.08 28.95 -8.26
C ARG A 54 2.64 27.54 -8.20
N ALA A 55 3.16 27.12 -7.04
CA ALA A 55 3.73 25.78 -6.87
C ALA A 55 2.71 24.66 -7.13
N PHE A 56 1.46 24.82 -6.65
CA PHE A 56 0.40 23.84 -6.91
C PHE A 56 -0.05 23.84 -8.38
N SER A 57 -0.09 25.01 -9.03
CA SER A 57 -0.35 25.10 -10.47
C SER A 57 0.74 24.42 -11.30
N GLU A 58 2.02 24.60 -10.95
CA GLU A 58 3.15 23.91 -11.60
C GLU A 58 3.08 22.41 -11.38
N LEU A 59 2.72 21.97 -10.16
CA LEU A 59 2.53 20.56 -9.84
C LEU A 59 1.43 19.92 -10.69
N GLU A 60 0.29 20.59 -10.84
CA GLU A 60 -0.81 20.14 -11.69
C GLU A 60 -0.37 19.98 -13.15
N GLN A 61 0.33 20.98 -13.69
CA GLN A 61 0.88 20.91 -15.05
C GLN A 61 1.89 19.78 -15.21
N MET A 62 2.82 19.61 -14.26
CA MET A 62 3.80 18.52 -14.31
C MET A 62 3.13 17.15 -14.32
N ILE A 63 2.11 16.94 -13.47
CA ILE A 63 1.36 15.67 -13.44
C ILE A 63 0.66 15.45 -14.79
N HIS A 64 -0.06 16.44 -15.31
CA HIS A 64 -0.72 16.32 -16.61
C HIS A 64 0.27 16.02 -17.74
N GLN A 65 1.44 16.68 -17.76
CA GLN A 65 2.49 16.41 -18.74
C GLN A 65 3.03 14.98 -18.63
N LEU A 66 3.25 14.46 -17.42
CA LEU A 66 3.73 13.08 -17.22
C LEU A 66 2.76 12.04 -17.76
N TYR A 67 1.45 12.26 -17.59
CA TYR A 67 0.41 11.33 -18.06
C TYR A 67 0.10 11.45 -19.54
N THR A 68 0.17 12.67 -20.10
CA THR A 68 -0.10 12.93 -21.52
C THR A 68 1.09 12.61 -22.42
N LYS A 69 2.33 12.66 -21.89
CA LYS A 69 3.54 12.34 -22.65
C LYS A 69 3.44 10.93 -23.25
N PRO A 70 3.57 10.79 -24.59
CA PRO A 70 3.48 9.49 -25.22
C PRO A 70 4.65 8.61 -24.78
N LEU A 71 4.34 7.36 -24.39
CA LEU A 71 5.34 6.34 -24.14
C LEU A 71 6.05 5.99 -25.45
N SER A 72 7.34 5.65 -25.36
CA SER A 72 8.03 5.10 -26.51
C SER A 72 7.35 3.80 -26.97
N PRO A 73 7.32 3.49 -28.29
CA PRO A 73 6.66 2.29 -28.81
C PRO A 73 7.14 1.00 -28.13
N LYS A 74 8.43 0.94 -27.75
CA LYS A 74 9.03 -0.19 -27.04
C LYS A 74 8.44 -0.36 -25.64
N LEU A 75 8.32 0.72 -24.87
CA LEU A 75 7.71 0.70 -23.53
C LEU A 75 6.23 0.36 -23.59
N TYR A 76 5.51 0.93 -24.57
CA TYR A 76 4.09 0.62 -24.76
C TYR A 76 3.85 -0.87 -25.06
N ARG A 77 4.63 -1.46 -25.98
CA ARG A 77 4.55 -2.90 -26.30
C ARG A 77 4.85 -3.77 -25.09
N ARG A 78 5.86 -3.40 -24.28
CA ARG A 78 6.19 -4.08 -23.02
C ARG A 78 5.04 -4.03 -22.03
N ALA A 79 4.51 -2.83 -21.75
CA ALA A 79 3.39 -2.64 -20.82
C ALA A 79 2.15 -3.44 -21.25
N ARG A 80 1.84 -3.48 -22.56
CA ARG A 80 0.74 -4.30 -23.10
C ARG A 80 0.94 -5.79 -22.85
N ARG A 81 2.17 -6.30 -23.00
CA ARG A 81 2.52 -7.71 -22.73
C ARG A 81 2.38 -8.03 -21.25
N GLU A 82 2.93 -7.18 -20.38
CA GLU A 82 2.84 -7.35 -18.93
C GLU A 82 1.39 -7.33 -18.45
N ASN A 83 0.57 -6.38 -18.92
CA ASN A 83 -0.86 -6.35 -18.59
C ASN A 83 -1.61 -7.60 -19.07
N LYS A 84 -1.27 -8.13 -20.25
CA LYS A 84 -1.85 -9.40 -20.73
C LYS A 84 -1.51 -10.56 -19.79
N ASN A 85 -0.30 -10.61 -19.26
CA ASN A 85 0.12 -11.62 -18.30
C ASN A 85 -0.63 -11.47 -16.97
N VAL A 86 -0.75 -10.24 -16.46
CA VAL A 86 -1.53 -9.95 -15.24
C VAL A 86 -2.98 -10.40 -15.40
N LYS A 87 -3.66 -10.03 -16.49
CA LYS A 87 -5.05 -10.45 -16.75
C LYS A 87 -5.19 -11.97 -16.86
N ARG A 88 -4.21 -12.67 -17.44
CA ARG A 88 -4.20 -14.13 -17.51
C ARG A 88 -4.06 -14.76 -16.12
N LEU A 89 -3.14 -14.24 -15.31
CA LEU A 89 -2.92 -14.71 -13.96
C LEU A 89 -4.15 -14.47 -13.07
N GLN A 90 -4.77 -13.29 -13.16
CA GLN A 90 -6.04 -13.00 -12.48
C GLN A 90 -7.15 -13.99 -12.87
N LYS A 91 -7.29 -14.30 -14.18
CA LYS A 91 -8.26 -15.30 -14.64
C LYS A 91 -7.97 -16.70 -14.11
N LEU A 92 -6.69 -17.08 -14.03
CA LEU A 92 -6.27 -18.36 -13.49
C LEU A 92 -6.62 -18.45 -12.00
N LEU A 93 -6.25 -17.44 -11.21
CA LEU A 93 -6.57 -17.38 -9.78
C LEU A 93 -8.08 -17.36 -9.51
N HIS A 94 -8.87 -16.73 -10.39
CA HIS A 94 -10.33 -16.76 -10.26
C HIS A 94 -10.94 -18.14 -10.50
N ARG A 95 -10.33 -18.95 -11.38
CA ARG A 95 -10.77 -20.33 -11.67
C ARG A 95 -10.27 -21.34 -10.64
N HIS A 96 -9.17 -21.03 -9.98
CA HIS A 96 -8.52 -21.88 -8.98
C HIS A 96 -8.42 -21.10 -7.66
N PRO A 97 -9.53 -20.94 -6.91
CA PRO A 97 -9.54 -20.19 -5.66
C PRO A 97 -8.70 -20.85 -4.56
N ASP A 98 -8.34 -22.11 -4.76
CA ASP A 98 -7.39 -22.87 -3.96
C ASP A 98 -5.95 -22.37 -4.15
N VAL A 99 -5.60 -21.76 -5.29
CA VAL A 99 -4.27 -21.21 -5.55
C VAL A 99 -4.17 -19.78 -5.01
N ILE A 100 -3.17 -19.54 -4.16
CA ILE A 100 -2.90 -18.25 -3.56
C ILE A 100 -1.51 -17.73 -3.95
N VAL A 101 -1.41 -16.39 -4.02
CA VAL A 101 -0.13 -15.69 -4.16
C VAL A 101 0.07 -14.83 -2.93
N ARG A 102 1.08 -15.15 -2.11
CA ARG A 102 1.35 -14.44 -0.85
C ARG A 102 2.80 -13.98 -0.80
N ARG A 103 3.04 -12.77 -0.29
CA ARG A 103 4.40 -12.31 0.01
C ARG A 103 4.91 -13.05 1.25
N VAL A 104 6.12 -13.57 1.20
CA VAL A 104 6.72 -14.27 2.34
C VAL A 104 7.36 -13.21 3.25
N ASP A 105 7.01 -13.21 4.54
CA ASP A 105 7.34 -12.13 5.48
C ASP A 105 8.86 -11.89 5.66
N LYS A 106 9.70 -12.89 5.34
CA LYS A 106 11.16 -12.84 5.51
C LYS A 106 11.94 -12.87 4.18
N GLY A 107 11.31 -12.75 3.01
CA GLY A 107 11.98 -12.86 1.71
C GLY A 107 11.52 -11.86 0.65
N GLU A 108 12.36 -11.64 -0.38
CA GLU A 108 11.98 -10.90 -1.59
C GLU A 108 11.02 -11.69 -2.52
N GLY A 109 10.71 -12.94 -2.17
CA GLY A 109 9.92 -13.86 -2.98
C GLY A 109 8.42 -13.86 -2.68
N PHE A 110 7.65 -14.31 -3.67
CA PHE A 110 6.23 -14.64 -3.52
C PHE A 110 6.07 -16.15 -3.43
N TYR A 111 5.27 -16.61 -2.48
CA TYR A 111 4.73 -17.95 -2.46
C TYR A 111 3.62 -18.06 -3.51
N PHE A 112 3.71 -19.06 -4.37
CA PHE A 112 2.67 -19.44 -5.33
C PHE A 112 2.34 -20.92 -5.09
N GLY A 113 1.11 -21.21 -4.66
CA GLY A 113 0.72 -22.59 -4.34
C GLY A 113 -0.67 -22.67 -3.74
N ASN A 114 -1.05 -23.87 -3.30
CA ASN A 114 -2.40 -24.12 -2.78
C ASN A 114 -2.52 -23.65 -1.33
N LYS A 115 -3.71 -23.11 -1.00
CA LYS A 115 -4.08 -22.65 0.33
C LYS A 115 -3.96 -23.77 1.37
N SER A 116 -4.41 -24.98 1.02
CA SER A 116 -4.31 -26.16 1.90
C SER A 116 -2.86 -26.52 2.18
N THR A 117 -2.00 -26.55 1.16
CA THR A 117 -0.56 -26.83 1.32
C THR A 117 0.12 -25.77 2.19
N LEU A 118 -0.28 -24.50 2.06
CA LEU A 118 0.24 -23.45 2.94
C LEU A 118 -0.23 -23.66 4.40
N ALA A 119 -1.51 -23.98 4.61
CA ALA A 119 -2.06 -24.24 5.94
C ALA A 119 -1.30 -25.40 6.60
N SER A 120 -1.16 -26.54 5.90
CA SER A 120 -0.43 -27.70 6.43
C SER A 120 1.04 -27.40 6.71
N LYS A 121 1.73 -26.63 5.87
CA LYS A 121 3.12 -26.21 6.15
C LYS A 121 3.22 -25.26 7.32
N THR A 122 2.19 -24.44 7.54
CA THR A 122 2.15 -23.53 8.67
C THR A 122 1.92 -24.33 9.94
N GLU A 123 0.99 -25.28 9.94
CA GLU A 123 0.77 -26.23 11.04
C GLU A 123 2.03 -27.05 11.33
N GLU A 124 2.67 -27.63 10.32
CA GLU A 124 3.92 -28.38 10.48
C GLU A 124 5.05 -27.52 11.08
N TYR A 125 5.17 -26.27 10.62
CA TYR A 125 6.13 -25.33 11.20
C TYR A 125 5.76 -24.97 12.64
N MET A 126 4.47 -24.81 12.96
CA MET A 126 3.99 -24.56 14.32
C MET A 126 4.36 -25.72 15.23
N ASP A 127 4.09 -26.96 14.81
CA ASP A 127 4.41 -28.18 15.55
C ASP A 127 5.92 -28.32 15.78
N GLN A 128 6.74 -27.99 14.79
CA GLN A 128 8.21 -28.08 14.88
C GLN A 128 8.85 -27.02 15.77
N THR A 129 8.22 -25.85 15.90
CA THR A 129 8.85 -24.68 16.56
C THR A 129 8.24 -24.34 17.91
N GLU A 130 7.15 -25.01 18.32
CA GLU A 130 6.36 -24.68 19.52
C GLU A 130 6.01 -23.18 19.60
N ALA A 131 5.93 -22.50 18.44
CA ALA A 131 5.91 -21.04 18.38
C ALA A 131 4.61 -20.41 18.89
N TYR A 132 3.57 -21.21 19.15
CA TYR A 132 2.33 -20.76 19.78
C TYR A 132 1.95 -21.68 20.92
N GLU A 133 1.72 -21.09 22.08
CA GLU A 133 1.16 -21.77 23.24
C GLU A 133 -0.37 -21.87 23.04
N GLN A 134 -0.91 -23.09 23.11
CA GLN A 134 -2.36 -23.27 23.03
C GLN A 134 -3.00 -22.60 24.24
N VAL A 135 -3.95 -21.68 24.01
CA VAL A 135 -4.73 -21.07 25.10
C VAL A 135 -5.72 -22.10 25.62
N ILE A 136 -5.35 -22.82 26.67
CA ILE A 136 -6.11 -23.97 27.20
C ILE A 136 -7.41 -23.51 27.88
N ASP A 137 -7.37 -22.38 28.58
CA ASP A 137 -8.44 -21.96 29.48
C ASP A 137 -9.40 -20.92 28.87
N GLY A 138 -9.26 -20.62 27.58
CA GLY A 138 -10.02 -19.56 26.89
C GLY A 138 -9.68 -18.14 27.38
N GLN A 139 -8.73 -17.99 28.31
CA GLN A 139 -8.25 -16.69 28.78
C GLN A 139 -7.36 -16.05 27.74
N CYS A 140 -7.70 -14.85 27.27
CA CYS A 140 -6.89 -14.14 26.31
C CYS A 140 -5.48 -13.89 26.92
N PRO A 141 -4.39 -14.40 26.31
CA PRO A 141 -3.03 -14.25 26.86
C PRO A 141 -2.55 -12.79 26.85
N LEU A 142 -3.29 -11.91 26.16
CA LEU A 142 -3.04 -10.48 26.10
C LEU A 142 -3.97 -9.68 27.03
N ALA A 143 -4.84 -10.33 27.81
CA ALA A 143 -5.79 -9.63 28.69
C ALA A 143 -5.07 -8.73 29.70
N ASP A 144 -4.03 -9.24 30.35
CA ASP A 144 -3.25 -8.48 31.33
C ASP A 144 -2.50 -7.32 30.68
N ILE A 145 -1.95 -7.54 29.48
CA ILE A 145 -1.26 -6.51 28.69
C ILE A 145 -2.26 -5.42 28.25
N LEU A 146 -3.46 -5.81 27.83
CA LEU A 146 -4.52 -4.90 27.45
C LEU A 146 -4.97 -4.06 28.65
N HIS A 147 -5.22 -4.70 29.81
CA HIS A 147 -5.58 -4.00 31.04
C HIS A 147 -4.48 -3.02 31.48
N THR A 148 -3.22 -3.43 31.40
CA THR A 148 -2.08 -2.57 31.73
C THR A 148 -2.01 -1.37 30.77
N THR A 149 -2.20 -1.61 29.48
CA THR A 149 -2.17 -0.56 28.46
C THR A 149 -3.30 0.44 28.66
N ILE A 150 -4.52 -0.04 28.93
CA ILE A 150 -5.67 0.81 29.26
C ILE A 150 -5.39 1.65 30.51
N ALA A 151 -4.85 1.06 31.58
CA ALA A 151 -4.53 1.78 32.81
C ALA A 151 -3.49 2.89 32.59
N VAL A 152 -2.47 2.65 31.74
CA VAL A 152 -1.48 3.66 31.36
C VAL A 152 -2.12 4.78 30.55
N LEU A 153 -2.95 4.45 29.55
CA LEU A 153 -3.65 5.45 28.74
C LEU A 153 -4.59 6.31 29.59
N ASP A 154 -5.34 5.70 30.50
CA ASP A 154 -6.22 6.41 31.44
C ASP A 154 -5.43 7.34 32.37
N TYR A 155 -4.27 6.90 32.86
CA TYR A 155 -3.38 7.73 33.66
C TYR A 155 -2.89 8.95 32.86
N LEU A 156 -2.46 8.74 31.61
CA LEU A 156 -1.98 9.81 30.74
C LEU A 156 -3.09 10.80 30.37
N LEU A 157 -4.32 10.31 30.13
CA LEU A 157 -5.50 11.15 29.93
C LEU A 157 -5.81 12.01 31.16
N LYS A 158 -5.80 11.41 32.37
CA LYS A 158 -5.99 12.14 33.64
C LYS A 158 -4.93 13.21 33.88
N LYS A 159 -3.69 12.94 33.46
CA LYS A 159 -2.56 13.89 33.54
C LYS A 159 -2.55 14.90 32.39
N LYS A 160 -3.51 14.86 31.47
CA LYS A 160 -3.57 15.70 30.25
C LYS A 160 -2.30 15.59 29.38
N ALA A 161 -1.60 14.46 29.47
CA ALA A 161 -0.42 14.18 28.65
C ALA A 161 -0.81 13.74 27.23
N ILE A 162 -2.03 13.22 27.07
CA ILE A 162 -2.63 12.87 25.77
C ILE A 162 -4.08 13.39 25.73
N THR A 163 -4.58 13.67 24.53
CA THR A 163 -5.97 14.09 24.29
C THR A 163 -6.85 12.88 23.96
N LYS A 164 -8.14 13.00 24.30
CA LYS A 164 -9.16 11.99 24.05
C LYS A 164 -9.47 11.83 22.57
#